data_AF-R8QXH6-F1
#
_entry.id   AF-R8QXH6-F1
#
_cell.length_a   1.000
_cell.length_b   1.000
_cell.length_c   1.000
_cell.angle_alpha   90.00
_cell.angle_beta   90.00
_cell.angle_gamma   90.00
#
_symmetry.space_group_name_H-M   'P 1'
#
loop_
_entity.id
_entity.type
_entity.pdbx_description
1 polymer ?
#
loop_
_entity_poly.entity_id
_entity_poly.type
_entity_poly.pdbx_seq_one_letter_code
_entity_poly.pdbx_strand_id
1 'polypeptide(L)'
;METKKWGLWILTAFVIGNMVGGGVFMLPANLAHVSGPMGSTLAWSITGLGVFMIALVFGNLAIRKPELKAGPQSYAQAMFTSQKAGKVAGYILGC
;
A
#
# COMPACT_ATOMS: atom_id res chain seq x y z
N MET A 1 -10.12 -10.63 -28.21
CA MET A 1 -9.19 -9.54 -27.85
C MET A 1 -8.06 -10.15 -27.04
N GLU A 2 -6.86 -10.22 -27.59
CA GLU A 2 -5.66 -10.70 -26.87
C GLU A 2 -5.37 -9.77 -25.70
N THR A 3 -5.55 -10.25 -24.47
CA THR A 3 -5.24 -9.46 -23.27
C THR A 3 -3.74 -9.48 -23.05
N LYS A 4 -3.04 -8.49 -23.65
CA LYS A 4 -1.59 -8.31 -23.48
C LYS A 4 -1.28 -8.07 -21.99
N LYS A 5 -0.96 -9.15 -21.27
CA LYS A 5 -0.56 -9.10 -19.86
C LYS A 5 0.69 -8.23 -19.75
N TRP A 6 0.59 -7.16 -18.95
CA TRP A 6 1.74 -6.35 -18.60
C TRP A 6 2.74 -7.22 -17.82
N GLY A 7 4.01 -7.17 -18.23
CA GLY A 7 5.08 -7.91 -17.57
C GLY A 7 5.32 -7.41 -16.15
N LEU A 8 5.77 -8.31 -15.26
CA LEU A 8 6.01 -8.02 -13.85
C LEU A 8 6.87 -6.76 -13.66
N TRP A 9 7.95 -6.61 -14.43
CA TRP A 9 8.81 -5.42 -14.40
C TRP A 9 8.08 -4.11 -14.63
N ILE A 10 7.13 -4.06 -15.57
CA ILE A 10 6.41 -2.82 -15.88
C ILE A 10 5.40 -2.52 -14.77
N LEU A 11 4.74 -3.54 -14.22
CA LEU A 11 3.84 -3.39 -13.08
C LEU A 11 4.60 -2.91 -11.83
N THR A 12 5.78 -3.46 -11.55
CA THR A 12 6.65 -3.02 -10.45
C THR A 12 7.11 -1.58 -10.64
N ALA A 13 7.60 -1.21 -11.83
CA ALA A 13 8.01 0.15 -12.14
C ALA A 13 6.84 1.15 -12.04
N PHE A 14 5.64 0.77 -12.50
CA PHE A 14 4.43 1.58 -12.38
C PHE A 14 4.01 1.79 -10.91
N VAL A 15 4.07 0.75 -10.07
CA VAL A 15 3.78 0.89 -8.63
C VAL A 15 4.79 1.80 -7.94
N ILE A 16 6.09 1.63 -8.21
CA ILE A 16 7.15 2.50 -7.67
C ILE A 16 6.93 3.95 -8.11
N GLY A 17 6.62 4.19 -9.39
CA GLY A 17 6.36 5.53 -9.91
C GLY A 17 5.13 6.22 -9.28
N ASN A 18 4.11 5.46 -8.87
CA ASN A 18 2.97 6.01 -8.12
C ASN A 18 3.27 6.23 -6.62
N MET A 19 4.23 5.50 -6.04
CA MET A 19 4.63 5.66 -4.63
C MET A 19 5.67 6.78 -4.42
N VAL A 20 6.57 7.00 -5.37
CA VAL A 20 7.65 7.99 -5.29
C VAL A 20 7.12 9.38 -5.67
N GLY A 21 6.44 10.01 -4.71
CA GLY A 21 6.02 11.42 -4.78
C GLY A 21 6.90 12.35 -3.93
N GLY A 22 6.57 13.65 -3.89
CA GLY A 22 7.33 14.67 -3.14
C GLY A 22 7.51 14.38 -1.64
N GLY A 23 6.58 13.63 -1.05
CA GLY A 23 6.67 13.21 0.35
C GLY A 23 7.94 12.40 0.69
N VAL A 24 8.44 11.58 -0.24
CA VAL A 24 9.60 10.70 0.06
C VAL A 24 10.90 11.48 0.30
N PHE A 25 11.02 12.67 -0.29
CA PHE A 25 12.18 13.55 -0.11
C PHE A 25 11.99 14.52 1.05
N MET A 26 10.79 15.08 1.21
CA MET A 26 10.51 16.07 2.26
C MET A 26 10.39 15.47 3.66
N LEU A 27 9.77 14.28 3.81
CA LEU A 27 9.54 13.67 5.12
C LEU A 27 10.84 13.34 5.88
N PRO A 28 11.83 12.61 5.32
CA PRO A 28 13.08 12.34 6.05
C PRO A 28 13.90 13.60 6.33
N ALA A 29 13.86 14.60 5.44
CA ALA A 29 14.56 15.88 5.64
C ALA A 29 13.95 16.70 6.79
N ASN A 30 12.62 16.86 6.81
CA ASN A 30 11.91 17.54 7.89
C ASN A 30 12.09 16.80 9.22
N LEU A 31 12.04 15.47 9.20
CA LEU A 31 12.24 14.65 10.40
C LEU A 31 13.68 14.74 10.93
N ALA A 32 14.69 14.81 10.04
CA ALA A 32 16.09 15.00 10.43
C ALA A 32 16.35 16.38 11.04
N HIS A 33 15.62 17.42 10.62
CA HIS A 33 15.71 18.75 11.22
C HIS A 33 15.18 18.79 12.67
N VAL A 34 14.26 17.89 13.04
CA VAL A 34 13.66 17.84 14.40
C VAL A 34 14.34 16.80 15.30
N SER A 35 14.65 15.61 14.77
CA SER A 35 15.18 14.45 15.52
C SER A 35 16.67 14.19 15.33
N GLY A 36 17.34 14.98 14.47
CA GLY A 36 18.69 14.71 14.01
C GLY A 36 18.77 13.56 12.98
N PRO A 37 19.93 13.39 12.31
CA PRO A 37 20.09 12.38 11.25
C PRO A 37 19.88 10.94 11.73
N MET A 38 20.37 10.62 12.93
CA MET A 38 20.28 9.28 13.53
C MET A 38 18.82 8.91 13.84
N GLY A 39 18.05 9.84 14.43
CA GLY A 39 16.63 9.66 14.73
C GLY A 39 15.79 9.47 13.47
N SER A 40 16.03 10.29 12.44
CA SER A 40 15.33 10.18 11.15
C SER A 40 15.59 8.83 10.48
N THR A 41 16.85 8.37 10.43
CA THR A 41 17.22 7.08 9.82
C THR A 41 16.57 5.89 10.53
N LEU A 42 16.56 5.89 11.87
CA LEU A 42 15.93 4.83 12.66
C LEU A 42 14.42 4.81 12.49
N ALA A 43 13.76 5.97 12.57
CA ALA A 43 12.32 6.09 12.35
C ALA A 43 11.92 5.61 10.95
N TRP A 44 12.66 6.02 9.91
CA TRP A 44 12.45 5.53 8.53
C TRP A 44 12.63 4.02 8.38
N SER A 45 13.63 3.45 9.05
CA SER A 45 13.88 2.01 9.03
C SER A 45 12.72 1.22 9.66
N ILE A 46 12.20 1.70 10.80
CA ILE A 46 11.03 1.10 11.48
C ILE A 46 9.77 1.23 10.61
N THR A 47 9.53 2.41 10.02
CA THR A 47 8.39 2.62 9.10
C THR A 47 8.49 1.71 7.87
N GLY A 48 9.68 1.58 7.27
CA GLY A 48 9.94 0.68 6.15
C GLY A 48 9.66 -0.78 6.48
N LEU A 49 10.07 -1.25 7.66
CA LEU A 49 9.76 -2.59 8.15
C LEU A 49 8.24 -2.81 8.33
N GLY A 50 7.52 -1.84 8.90
CA GLY A 50 6.07 -1.91 9.05
C GLY A 50 5.35 -2.00 7.70
N VAL A 51 5.73 -1.15 6.73
CA VAL A 51 5.18 -1.18 5.37
C VAL A 51 5.52 -2.50 4.65
N PHE A 52 6.72 -3.05 4.85
CA PHE A 52 7.11 -4.35 4.31
C PHE A 52 6.23 -5.49 4.85
N MET A 53 5.93 -5.51 6.15
CA MET A 53 5.00 -6.49 6.74
C MET A 53 3.60 -6.37 6.10
N ILE A 54 3.09 -5.15 5.92
CA ILE A 54 1.79 -4.90 5.27
C ILE A 54 1.79 -5.40 3.81
N ALA A 55 2.88 -5.17 3.07
CA ALA A 55 3.03 -5.66 1.70
C ALA A 55 3.00 -7.19 1.62
N LEU A 56 3.64 -7.89 2.57
CA LEU A 56 3.57 -9.35 2.66
C LEU A 56 2.15 -9.86 2.95
N VAL A 57 1.40 -9.19 3.83
CA VAL A 57 0.00 -9.54 4.14
C VAL A 57 -0.88 -9.41 2.90
N PHE A 58 -0.83 -8.27 2.19
CA PHE A 58 -1.62 -8.08 0.97
C PHE A 58 -1.15 -8.98 -0.19
N GLY A 59 0.15 -9.26 -0.30
CA GLY A 59 0.69 -10.23 -1.26
C GLY A 59 0.17 -11.65 -1.02
N ASN A 60 0.14 -12.11 0.23
CA ASN A 60 -0.45 -13.40 0.59
C ASN A 60 -1.96 -13.43 0.29
N LEU A 61 -2.66 -12.34 0.61
CA LEU A 61 -4.10 -12.23 0.42
C LEU A 61 -4.49 -12.21 -1.07
N ALA A 62 -3.71 -11.56 -1.93
CA ALA A 62 -3.89 -11.57 -3.38
C ALA A 62 -3.76 -12.98 -4.00
N ILE A 63 -2.94 -13.86 -3.41
CA ILE A 63 -2.84 -15.27 -3.82
C ILE A 63 -4.04 -16.09 -3.31
N ARG A 64 -4.48 -15.85 -2.07
CA ARG A 64 -5.62 -16.57 -1.46
C ARG A 64 -6.99 -16.15 -2.01
N LYS A 65 -7.11 -14.91 -2.48
CA LYS A 65 -8.37 -14.26 -2.85
C LYS A 65 -8.28 -13.50 -4.19
N PRO A 66 -7.93 -14.19 -5.29
CA PRO A 66 -7.72 -13.58 -6.61
C PRO A 66 -8.98 -12.96 -7.24
N GLU A 67 -10.16 -13.23 -6.68
CA GLU A 67 -11.43 -12.60 -7.05
C GLU A 67 -11.52 -11.12 -6.59
N LEU A 68 -10.80 -10.73 -5.54
CA LEU A 68 -10.87 -9.40 -4.93
C LEU A 68 -9.83 -8.43 -5.53
N LYS A 69 -10.18 -7.83 -6.67
CA LYS A 69 -9.23 -7.03 -7.48
C LYS A 69 -9.23 -5.52 -7.22
N ALA A 70 -10.16 -4.99 -6.44
CA ALA A 70 -10.28 -3.55 -6.19
C ALA A 70 -9.32 -3.00 -5.10
N GLY A 71 -8.21 -3.70 -4.81
CA GLY A 71 -7.25 -3.30 -3.78
C GLY A 71 -7.74 -3.51 -2.34
N PRO A 72 -7.13 -2.86 -1.33
CA PRO A 72 -7.50 -2.97 0.09
C PRO A 72 -9.00 -2.80 0.37
N GLN A 73 -9.66 -1.90 -0.38
CA GLN A 73 -11.11 -1.71 -0.49
C GLN A 73 -11.90 -3.03 -0.49
N SER A 74 -11.47 -3.92 -1.36
CA SER A 74 -12.19 -5.14 -1.72
C SER A 74 -12.15 -6.15 -0.58
N TYR A 75 -11.02 -6.21 0.12
CA TYR A 75 -10.80 -7.09 1.26
C TYR A 75 -11.58 -6.61 2.49
N ALA A 76 -11.62 -5.30 2.73
CA ALA A 76 -12.45 -4.74 3.79
C ALA A 76 -13.94 -4.98 3.55
N GLN A 77 -14.43 -4.73 2.33
CA GLN A 77 -15.81 -5.02 1.94
C GLN A 77 -16.19 -6.50 2.15
N ALA A 78 -15.28 -7.43 1.80
CA ALA A 78 -15.48 -8.87 1.92
C ALA A 78 -15.54 -9.39 3.38
N MET A 79 -15.12 -8.59 4.37
CA MET A 79 -15.23 -8.97 5.79
C MET A 79 -16.62 -8.74 6.39
N PHE A 80 -17.53 -8.01 5.73
CA PHE A 80 -18.85 -7.70 6.26
C PHE A 80 -19.99 -8.43 5.54
N THR A 81 -20.79 -9.18 6.29
CA THR A 81 -21.98 -9.88 5.78
C THR A 81 -23.09 -8.93 5.29
N SER A 82 -23.19 -7.73 5.89
CA SER A 82 -24.14 -6.70 5.46
C SER A 82 -23.54 -5.86 4.34
N GLN A 83 -24.12 -5.92 3.14
CA GLN A 83 -23.65 -5.17 1.97
C GLN A 83 -23.62 -3.65 2.19
N LYS A 84 -24.48 -3.09 3.07
CA LYS A 84 -24.42 -1.67 3.45
C LYS A 84 -23.19 -1.38 4.32
N ALA A 85 -22.92 -2.21 5.33
CA ALA A 85 -21.74 -2.07 6.19
C ALA A 85 -20.44 -2.28 5.40
N GLY A 86 -20.40 -3.28 4.53
CA GLY A 86 -19.27 -3.53 3.63
C GLY A 86 -18.95 -2.32 2.76
N LYS A 87 -19.95 -1.77 2.04
CA LYS A 87 -19.74 -0.57 1.21
C LYS A 87 -19.25 0.65 1.99
N VAL A 88 -19.75 0.87 3.21
CA VAL A 88 -19.27 1.96 4.08
C VAL A 88 -17.83 1.72 4.55
N ALA A 89 -17.51 0.50 5.01
CA ALA A 89 -16.15 0.14 5.43
C ALA A 89 -15.14 0.21 4.27
N GLY A 90 -15.57 -0.16 3.06
CA GLY A 90 -14.83 0.10 1.83
C GLY A 90 -14.57 1.60 1.65
N TYR A 91 -15.63 2.40 1.52
CA TYR A 91 -15.52 3.84 1.30
C TYR A 91 -14.59 4.55 2.30
N ILE A 92 -14.69 4.23 3.61
CA ILE A 92 -13.82 4.80 4.66
C ILE A 92 -12.33 4.50 4.45
N LEU A 93 -11.99 3.35 3.86
CA LEU A 93 -10.60 2.98 3.52
C LEU A 93 -10.15 3.45 2.13
N GLY A 94 -11.00 4.19 1.41
CA GLY A 94 -10.80 4.59 0.00
C GLY A 94 -10.82 6.09 -0.23
N CYS A 95 -11.15 6.85 0.81
CA CYS A 95 -10.88 8.27 0.93
C CYS A 95 -9.50 8.48 1.58
#